data_AF-A0A2D5IX66-F1
#
_entry.id   AF-A0A2D5IX66-F1
#
_cell.length_a   1.000
_cell.length_b   1.000
_cell.length_c   1.000
_cell.angle_alpha   90.00
_cell.angle_beta   90.00
_cell.angle_gamma   90.00
#
_symmetry.space_group_name_H-M   'P 1'
#
loop_
_entity.id
_entity.type
_entity.pdbx_description
1 polymer ?
#
loop_
_entity_poly.entity_id
_entity_poly.type
_entity_poly.pdbx_seq_one_letter_code
_entity_poly.pdbx_strand_id
1 'polypeptide(L)'
;MRTLAICATGLPATAVTAQDAYETFVGQYMAAVNIATTCHETTVASRPSAGGIAQSTAGLRGQKVLRLIYYSPQDALIDLGNATLAARGIDPQNRDQVCRFGRGIAARNDTIGRFLRPR
;
A
#
# COMPACT_ATOMS: atom_id res chain seq x y z
N MET A 1 24.60 24.94 -40.96
CA MET A 1 23.35 24.96 -40.15
C MET A 1 23.02 23.50 -39.84
N ARG A 2 23.31 23.02 -38.61
CA ARG A 2 22.31 22.63 -37.58
C ARG A 2 21.17 21.82 -38.20
N THR A 3 20.99 20.54 -37.86
CA THR A 3 20.44 20.13 -36.56
C THR A 3 20.74 18.65 -36.26
N LEU A 4 21.36 18.37 -35.11
CA LEU A 4 21.27 17.07 -34.44
C LEU A 4 19.83 16.92 -33.94
N ALA A 5 19.10 15.92 -34.43
CA ALA A 5 17.87 15.46 -33.79
C ALA A 5 18.21 14.25 -32.93
N ILE A 6 18.54 14.52 -31.67
CA ILE A 6 18.51 13.54 -30.59
C ILE A 6 17.03 13.19 -30.40
N CYS A 7 16.58 12.10 -31.04
CA CYS A 7 15.29 11.52 -30.70
C CYS A 7 15.43 10.83 -29.35
N ALA A 8 14.90 11.53 -28.35
CA ALA A 8 14.53 11.11 -27.02
C ALA A 8 14.59 9.58 -26.84
N THR A 9 15.55 9.17 -26.02
CA THR A 9 15.53 7.90 -25.32
C THR A 9 14.15 7.71 -24.70
N GLY A 10 13.36 6.79 -25.26
CA GLY A 10 12.20 6.25 -24.58
C GLY A 10 12.67 5.70 -23.25
N LEU A 11 12.36 6.42 -22.17
CA LEU A 11 12.52 5.93 -20.81
C LEU A 11 11.80 4.57 -20.72
N PRO A 12 12.47 3.51 -20.26
CA PRO A 12 11.78 2.24 -20.06
C PRO A 12 10.68 2.48 -19.03
N ALA A 13 9.43 2.15 -19.38
CA ALA A 13 8.42 1.87 -18.37
C ALA A 13 9.04 0.79 -17.47
N THR A 14 9.43 1.15 -16.25
CA THR A 14 10.06 0.22 -15.31
C THR A 14 9.11 -0.96 -15.16
N ALA A 15 9.51 -2.11 -15.70
CA ALA A 15 8.73 -3.33 -15.58
C ALA A 15 8.57 -3.58 -14.08
N VAL A 16 7.33 -3.47 -13.57
CA VAL A 16 7.01 -3.78 -12.18
C VAL A 16 7.43 -5.22 -11.95
N THR A 17 8.44 -5.43 -11.11
CA THR A 17 8.91 -6.77 -10.83
C THR A 17 7.83 -7.51 -10.05
N ALA A 18 7.85 -8.85 -10.10
CA ALA A 18 6.96 -9.63 -9.26
C ALA A 18 7.12 -9.29 -7.78
N GLN A 19 8.34 -8.92 -7.35
CA GLN A 19 8.63 -8.50 -5.98
C GLN A 19 7.97 -7.15 -5.65
N ASP A 20 8.03 -6.17 -6.54
CA ASP A 20 7.41 -4.86 -6.37
C ASP A 20 5.88 -4.97 -6.17
N ALA A 21 5.24 -5.94 -6.83
CA ALA A 21 3.81 -6.19 -6.66
C ALA A 21 3.48 -6.71 -5.25
N TYR A 22 4.31 -7.59 -4.68
CA TYR A 22 4.15 -8.04 -3.28
C TYR A 22 4.39 -6.90 -2.30
N GLU A 23 5.45 -6.12 -2.48
CA GLU A 23 5.78 -4.99 -1.61
C GLU A 23 4.71 -3.90 -1.67
N THR A 24 4.23 -3.57 -2.87
CA THR A 24 3.11 -2.63 -3.06
C THR A 24 1.86 -3.11 -2.32
N PHE A 25 1.52 -4.39 -2.43
CA PHE A 25 0.36 -4.95 -1.74
C PHE A 25 0.51 -4.92 -0.21
N VAL A 26 1.67 -5.37 0.30
CA VAL A 26 1.96 -5.36 1.74
C VAL A 26 1.97 -3.93 2.26
N GLY A 27 2.52 -2.97 1.51
CA GLY A 27 2.51 -1.56 1.85
C GLY A 27 1.11 -0.96 1.94
N GLN A 28 0.21 -1.32 1.01
CA GLN A 28 -1.21 -0.90 1.08
C GLN A 28 -1.91 -1.47 2.31
N TYR A 29 -1.66 -2.74 2.64
CA TYR A 29 -2.18 -3.36 3.85
C TYR A 29 -1.61 -2.69 5.11
N MET A 30 -0.30 -2.45 5.18
CA MET A 30 0.33 -1.80 6.33
C MET A 30 -0.08 -0.34 6.48
N ALA A 31 -0.31 0.38 5.39
CA ALA A 31 -0.91 1.71 5.44
C ALA A 31 -2.31 1.69 6.08
N ALA A 32 -3.13 0.69 5.76
CA ALA A 32 -4.42 0.50 6.42
C ALA A 32 -4.29 0.16 7.91
N VAL A 33 -3.31 -0.68 8.29
CA VAL A 33 -2.99 -0.98 9.69
C VAL A 33 -2.58 0.29 10.44
N ASN A 34 -1.71 1.11 9.86
CA ASN A 34 -1.26 2.36 10.45
C ASN A 34 -2.43 3.33 10.63
N ILE A 35 -3.29 3.48 9.62
CA ILE A 35 -4.53 4.28 9.72
C ILE A 35 -5.40 3.79 10.87
N ALA A 36 -5.72 2.50 10.94
CA ALA A 36 -6.60 1.96 11.98
C ALA A 36 -5.98 2.06 13.40
N THR A 37 -4.66 1.99 13.50
CA THR A 37 -3.94 2.18 14.77
C THR A 37 -3.96 3.64 15.22
N THR A 38 -3.78 4.58 14.30
CA THR A 38 -3.81 6.02 14.57
C THR A 38 -5.23 6.55 14.77
N CYS A 39 -6.22 5.93 14.11
CA CYS A 39 -7.60 6.39 14.01
C CYS A 39 -8.57 5.29 14.48
N HIS A 40 -8.98 5.36 15.75
CA HIS A 40 -9.85 4.36 16.39
C HIS A 40 -11.26 4.24 15.79
N GLU A 41 -11.64 5.12 14.86
CA GLU A 41 -12.90 5.12 14.12
C GLU A 41 -12.91 4.12 12.94
N THR A 42 -11.76 3.53 12.62
CA THR A 42 -11.63 2.52 11.56
C THR A 42 -11.04 1.23 12.11
N THR A 43 -11.42 0.12 11.50
CA THR A 43 -10.81 -1.20 11.72
C THR A 43 -10.15 -1.68 10.44
N VAL A 44 -9.26 -2.66 10.56
CA VAL A 44 -8.51 -3.23 9.44
C VAL A 44 -8.84 -4.72 9.28
N ALA A 45 -8.86 -5.20 8.04
CA ALA A 45 -9.01 -6.60 7.71
C ALA A 45 -7.95 -7.44 8.43
N SER A 46 -8.32 -8.64 8.86
CA SER A 46 -7.38 -9.56 9.48
C SER A 46 -6.26 -9.96 8.50
N ARG A 47 -5.09 -10.35 9.03
CA ARG A 47 -3.96 -10.83 8.18
C ARG A 47 -4.39 -11.96 7.23
N PRO A 48 -5.13 -13.00 7.65
CA PRO A 48 -5.64 -14.02 6.73
C PRO A 48 -6.50 -13.44 5.60
N SER A 49 -7.35 -12.45 5.91
CA SER A 49 -8.17 -11.76 4.91
C SER A 49 -7.30 -11.00 3.91
N ALA A 50 -6.21 -10.39 4.34
CA ALA A 50 -5.25 -9.75 3.43
C ALA A 50 -4.65 -10.75 2.43
N GLY A 51 -4.33 -11.97 2.89
CA GLY A 51 -3.89 -13.06 2.01
C GLY A 51 -4.94 -13.45 0.96
N GLY A 52 -6.21 -13.55 1.35
CA GLY A 52 -7.32 -13.83 0.42
C GLY A 52 -7.57 -12.68 -0.57
N ILE A 53 -7.46 -11.43 -0.10
CA ILE A 53 -7.56 -10.23 -0.94
C ILE A 53 -6.43 -10.20 -1.96
N ALA A 54 -5.21 -10.56 -1.57
CA ALA A 54 -4.05 -10.61 -2.47
C ALA A 54 -4.29 -11.53 -3.67
N GLN A 55 -4.87 -12.71 -3.40
CA GLN A 55 -5.17 -13.69 -4.43
C GLN A 55 -6.31 -13.24 -5.35
N SER A 56 -7.41 -12.76 -4.77
CA SER A 56 -8.63 -12.41 -5.51
C SER A 56 -8.53 -11.09 -6.28
N THR A 57 -7.75 -10.11 -5.79
CA THR A 57 -7.73 -8.75 -6.35
C THR A 57 -6.43 -8.37 -7.05
N ALA A 58 -5.33 -9.08 -6.75
CA ALA A 58 -4.01 -8.78 -7.32
C ALA A 58 -3.33 -9.99 -7.96
N GLY A 59 -3.98 -11.16 -7.98
CA GLY A 59 -3.40 -12.40 -8.54
C GLY A 59 -2.14 -12.89 -7.79
N LEU A 60 -1.88 -12.36 -6.60
CA LEU A 60 -0.68 -12.68 -5.82
C LEU A 60 -0.89 -13.97 -5.03
N ARG A 61 0.21 -14.67 -4.73
CA ARG A 61 0.16 -15.85 -3.86
C ARG A 61 -0.13 -15.39 -2.43
N GLY A 62 -1.36 -15.58 -1.96
CA GLY A 62 -1.80 -15.17 -0.62
C GLY A 62 -0.87 -15.68 0.50
N GLN A 63 -0.39 -16.92 0.39
CA GLN A 63 0.59 -17.49 1.34
C GLN A 63 1.92 -16.73 1.38
N LYS A 64 2.41 -16.21 0.24
CA LYS A 64 3.62 -15.39 0.21
C LYS A 64 3.37 -14.04 0.90
N VAL A 65 2.21 -13.42 0.66
CA VAL A 65 1.82 -12.19 1.36
C VAL A 65 1.73 -12.39 2.87
N LEU A 66 1.09 -13.48 3.33
CA LEU A 66 1.04 -13.82 4.75
C LEU A 66 2.44 -13.98 5.33
N ARG A 67 3.34 -14.70 4.63
CA ARG A 67 4.72 -14.86 5.08
C ARG A 67 5.43 -13.51 5.25
N LEU A 68 5.26 -12.58 4.32
CA LEU A 68 5.83 -11.24 4.44
C LEU A 68 5.25 -10.49 5.65
N ILE A 69 3.93 -10.50 5.83
CA ILE A 69 3.28 -9.79 6.95
C ILE A 69 3.65 -10.39 8.32
N TYR A 70 3.85 -11.71 8.42
CA TYR A 70 4.13 -12.37 9.70
C TYR A 70 5.60 -12.39 10.09
N TYR A 71 6.50 -12.51 9.11
CA TYR A 71 7.91 -12.79 9.38
C TYR A 71 8.85 -11.64 8.99
N SER A 72 8.37 -10.60 8.31
CA SER A 72 9.16 -9.39 8.14
C SER A 72 9.31 -8.64 9.46
N PRO A 73 10.45 -7.97 9.68
CA PRO A 73 10.64 -7.07 10.83
C PRO A 73 9.53 -6.02 10.93
N GLN A 74 9.10 -5.73 12.16
CA GLN A 74 7.96 -4.84 12.39
C GLN A 74 8.24 -3.39 11.96
N ASP A 75 9.45 -2.90 12.21
CA ASP A 75 9.97 -1.62 11.74
C ASP A 75 9.88 -1.49 10.21
N ALA A 76 10.36 -2.51 9.48
CA ALA A 76 10.27 -2.53 8.02
C ALA A 76 8.81 -2.49 7.52
N LEU A 77 7.89 -3.17 8.21
CA LEU A 77 6.46 -3.14 7.86
C LEU A 77 5.83 -1.77 8.14
N ILE A 78 6.19 -1.12 9.25
CA ILE A 78 5.76 0.24 9.58
C ILE A 78 6.26 1.23 8.53
N ASP A 79 7.55 1.15 8.19
CA ASP A 79 8.18 2.01 7.19
C ASP A 79 7.54 1.85 5.82
N LEU A 80 7.22 0.61 5.43
CA LEU A 80 6.54 0.33 4.16
C LEU A 80 5.12 0.94 4.15
N GLY A 81 4.39 0.87 5.26
CA GLY A 81 3.09 1.53 5.41
C GLY A 81 3.21 3.06 5.32
N ASN A 82 4.20 3.64 6.00
CA ASN A 82 4.48 5.07 5.99
C ASN A 82 4.89 5.58 4.60
N ALA A 83 5.77 4.86 3.91
CA ALA A 83 6.15 5.15 2.53
C ALA A 83 4.93 5.11 1.60
N THR A 84 4.03 4.16 1.80
CA THR A 84 2.79 4.02 1.01
C THR A 84 1.81 5.18 1.24
N LEU A 85 1.76 5.74 2.45
CA LEU A 85 1.00 6.95 2.76
C LEU A 85 1.68 8.20 2.17
N ALA A 86 3.00 8.33 2.34
CA ALA A 86 3.79 9.44 1.81
C ALA A 86 3.73 9.53 0.27
N ALA A 87 3.74 8.39 -0.42
CA ALA A 87 3.54 8.32 -1.87
C ALA A 87 2.18 8.87 -2.34
N ARG A 88 1.21 9.02 -1.43
CA ARG A 88 -0.09 9.67 -1.67
C ARG A 88 -0.15 11.11 -1.15
N GLY A 89 0.98 11.69 -0.76
CA GLY A 89 1.06 13.04 -0.18
C GLY A 89 0.47 13.12 1.24
N ILE A 90 0.34 11.99 1.93
CA ILE A 90 -0.13 11.94 3.32
C ILE A 90 1.08 11.85 4.23
N ASP A 91 1.25 12.82 5.12
CA ASP A 91 2.23 12.78 6.19
C ASP A 91 1.79 11.74 7.24
N PRO A 92 2.51 10.62 7.39
CA PRO A 92 2.15 9.57 8.35
C PRO A 92 2.20 10.05 9.81
N GLN A 93 2.92 11.13 10.10
CA GLN A 93 3.02 11.71 11.44
C GLN A 93 1.87 12.68 11.73
N ASN A 94 1.18 13.18 10.70
CA ASN A 94 0.04 14.07 10.86
C ASN A 94 -1.25 13.27 11.07
N ARG A 95 -1.62 13.09 12.34
CA ARG A 95 -2.82 12.34 12.76
C ARG A 95 -4.09 12.80 12.03
N ASP A 96 -4.35 14.11 11.93
CA ASP A 96 -5.57 14.62 11.32
C ASP A 96 -5.64 14.29 9.83
N GLN A 97 -4.50 14.39 9.14
CA GLN A 97 -4.41 14.05 7.72
C GLN A 97 -4.65 12.55 7.50
N VAL A 98 -4.02 11.70 8.31
CA VAL A 98 -4.17 10.24 8.26
C VAL A 98 -5.63 9.84 8.54
N CYS A 99 -6.28 10.41 9.55
CA CYS A 99 -7.65 10.07 9.90
C CYS A 99 -8.69 10.62 8.91
N ARG A 100 -8.46 11.81 8.34
CA ARG A 100 -9.30 12.33 7.25
C ARG A 100 -9.18 11.44 6.01
N PHE A 101 -7.97 11.07 5.63
CA PHE A 101 -7.72 10.17 4.52
C PHE A 101 -8.38 8.81 4.75
N GLY A 102 -8.12 8.19 5.89
CA GLY A 102 -8.66 6.88 6.28
C GLY A 102 -10.18 6.82 6.23
N ARG A 103 -10.89 7.81 6.80
CA ARG A 103 -12.36 7.91 6.69
C ARG A 103 -12.82 8.08 5.25
N GLY A 104 -12.09 8.88 4.47
CA GLY A 104 -12.41 9.13 3.07
C GLY A 104 -12.40 7.86 2.22
N ILE A 105 -11.53 6.89 2.54
CA ILE A 105 -11.38 5.64 1.78
C ILE A 105 -11.95 4.40 2.48
N ALA A 106 -12.35 4.49 3.75
CA ALA A 106 -12.95 3.38 4.48
C ALA A 106 -14.20 2.85 3.73
N ALA A 107 -14.38 1.54 3.70
CA ALA A 107 -15.41 0.83 2.92
C ALA A 107 -15.29 0.94 1.39
N ARG A 108 -14.36 1.73 0.83
CA ARG A 108 -14.09 1.70 -0.61
C ARG A 108 -13.29 0.46 -0.96
N ASN A 109 -13.64 -0.23 -2.05
CA ASN A 109 -12.81 -1.32 -2.56
C ASN A 109 -11.62 -0.81 -3.39
N ASP A 110 -10.97 0.27 -2.93
CA ASP A 110 -9.77 0.84 -3.56
C ASP A 110 -8.51 0.37 -2.82
N THR A 111 -7.34 0.63 -3.40
CA THR A 111 -6.01 0.14 -2.95
C THR A 111 -5.87 -0.07 -1.43
N ILE A 112 -6.02 0.97 -0.61
CA ILE A 112 -5.90 0.88 0.85
C ILE A 112 -7.28 0.62 1.46
N GLY A 113 -8.33 1.25 0.93
CA GLY A 113 -9.69 1.18 1.46
C GLY A 113 -10.24 -0.24 1.53
N ARG A 114 -9.79 -1.14 0.64
CA ARG A 114 -10.22 -2.54 0.61
C ARG A 114 -9.96 -3.26 1.93
N PHE A 115 -8.95 -2.82 2.68
CA PHE A 115 -8.59 -3.35 3.98
C PHE A 115 -9.28 -2.62 5.14
N LEU A 116 -9.85 -1.44 4.94
CA LEU A 116 -10.44 -0.62 6.00
C LEU A 116 -11.95 -0.83 6.11
N ARG A 117 -12.46 -0.86 7.34
CA ARG A 117 -13.90 -0.85 7.64
C ARG A 117 -14.20 0.26 8.64
N PRO A 118 -15.30 1.01 8.48
CA PRO A 118 -15.81 1.86 9.55
C PRO A 118 -16.03 1.01 10.81
N ARG A 119 -15.72 1.58 11.97
CA ARG A 119 -16.02 0.96 13.25
C ARG A 119 -17.46 1.21 13.68
#